data_AF-A0A1E7J5C7-F1
#
_entry.id   AF-A0A1E7J5C7-F1
#
_cell.length_a   1.000
_cell.length_b   1.000
_cell.length_c   1.000
_cell.angle_alpha   90.00
_cell.angle_beta   90.00
_cell.angle_gamma   90.00
#
_symmetry.space_group_name_H-M   'P 1'
#
loop_
_entity.id
_entity.type
_entity.pdbx_description
1 polymer ?
#
loop_
_entity_poly.entity_id
_entity_poly.type
_entity_poly.pdbx_seq_one_letter_code
_entity_poly.pdbx_strand_id
1 'polypeptide(L)'
;MGVMKRPKTEVSDQDLKKVIADFLDMGHVENIVAMFRREPQYYEWTGELLRDERFSVRLGLSVLFEELVEIQPDKLPLAIPSLVEVLNSEESLFRGEAVSLLGIIGTGAALSHVRKLLNDDSPQVREMVELVLEEES
;
A
#
# COMPACT_ATOMS: atom_id res chain seq x y z
N MET A 1 41.45 -7.75 -25.99
CA MET A 1 40.31 -8.63 -25.68
C MET A 1 39.22 -7.75 -25.11
N GLY A 2 38.14 -7.53 -25.87
CA GLY A 2 37.16 -6.48 -25.59
C GLY A 2 36.39 -6.74 -24.29
N VAL A 3 36.35 -5.74 -23.42
CA VAL A 3 35.46 -5.73 -22.27
C VAL A 3 34.04 -5.61 -22.81
N MET A 4 33.29 -6.70 -22.81
CA MET A 4 31.86 -6.70 -23.11
C MET A 4 31.16 -5.81 -22.06
N LYS A 5 30.83 -4.58 -22.44
CA LYS A 5 29.87 -3.77 -21.69
C LYS A 5 28.51 -4.45 -21.83
N ARG A 6 27.98 -5.00 -20.73
CA ARG A 6 26.58 -5.42 -20.66
C ARG A 6 25.68 -4.19 -20.95
N PRO A 7 24.58 -4.33 -21.69
CA PRO A 7 23.71 -3.19 -21.99
C PRO A 7 23.04 -2.68 -20.70
N LYS A 8 23.04 -1.35 -20.54
CA LYS A 8 22.33 -0.62 -19.47
C LYS A 8 20.86 -0.47 -19.84
N THR A 9 19.99 -1.28 -19.27
CA THR A 9 18.55 -1.00 -19.17
C THR A 9 18.04 -1.70 -17.90
N GLU A 10 18.51 -1.24 -16.74
CA GLU A 10 17.81 -1.49 -15.48
C GLU A 10 16.69 -0.47 -15.41
N VAL A 11 15.44 -0.94 -15.36
CA VAL A 11 14.27 -0.07 -15.11
C VAL A 11 14.41 0.45 -13.68
N SER A 12 14.27 1.76 -13.47
CA SER A 12 14.42 2.33 -12.13
C SER A 12 13.22 2.02 -11.24
N ASP A 13 13.39 2.05 -9.92
CA ASP A 13 12.29 1.88 -8.96
C ASP A 13 11.18 2.91 -9.18
N GLN A 14 11.55 4.14 -9.55
CA GLN A 14 10.59 5.20 -9.84
C GLN A 14 9.76 4.89 -11.10
N ASP A 15 10.39 4.35 -12.14
CA ASP A 15 9.67 3.92 -13.34
C ASP A 15 8.73 2.75 -13.03
N LEU A 16 9.15 1.81 -12.18
CA LEU A 16 8.32 0.67 -11.77
C LEU A 16 7.12 1.12 -10.92
N LYS A 17 7.33 2.02 -9.95
CA LYS A 17 6.24 2.60 -9.15
C LYS A 17 5.22 3.31 -10.05
N LYS A 18 5.70 4.06 -11.03
CA LYS A 18 4.82 4.73 -12.02
C LYS A 18 4.03 3.72 -12.84
N VAL A 19 4.67 2.65 -13.33
CA VAL A 19 3.97 1.57 -14.07
C VAL A 19 2.89 0.94 -13.19
N ILE A 20 3.20 0.64 -11.93
CA ILE A 20 2.22 0.08 -10.99
C ILE A 20 1.04 1.04 -10.82
N ALA A 21 1.31 2.31 -10.53
CA ALA A 21 0.27 3.32 -10.35
C ALA A 21 -0.59 3.48 -11.62
N ASP A 22 0.01 3.56 -12.80
CA ASP A 22 -0.73 3.70 -14.07
C ASP A 22 -1.64 2.50 -14.34
N PHE A 23 -1.22 1.27 -13.99
CA PHE A 23 -2.06 0.10 -14.13
C PHE A 23 -3.21 0.06 -13.10
N LEU A 24 -2.96 0.50 -11.87
CA LEU A 24 -4.02 0.64 -10.86
C LEU A 24 -5.05 1.69 -11.29
N ASP A 25 -4.59 2.82 -11.85
CA ASP A 25 -5.45 3.87 -12.42
C ASP A 25 -6.37 3.35 -13.54
N MET A 26 -5.87 2.42 -14.36
CA MET A 26 -6.63 1.75 -15.42
C MET A 26 -7.51 0.59 -14.93
N GLY A 27 -7.51 0.28 -13.63
CA GLY A 27 -8.24 -0.86 -13.05
C GLY A 27 -7.63 -2.23 -13.38
N HIS A 28 -6.37 -2.28 -13.80
CA HIS A 28 -5.67 -3.51 -14.17
C HIS A 28 -5.00 -4.20 -12.96
N VAL A 29 -5.78 -4.41 -11.89
CA VAL A 29 -5.30 -4.94 -10.60
C VAL A 29 -4.66 -6.33 -10.74
N GLU A 30 -5.23 -7.22 -11.55
CA GLU A 30 -4.73 -8.59 -11.77
C GLU A 30 -3.26 -8.62 -12.24
N ASN A 31 -2.85 -7.64 -13.06
CA ASN A 31 -1.46 -7.53 -13.52
C ASN A 31 -0.53 -7.14 -12.36
N ILE A 32 -1.00 -6.28 -11.46
CA ILE A 32 -0.24 -5.83 -10.30
C ILE A 32 -0.16 -6.93 -9.24
N VAL A 33 -1.22 -7.71 -9.06
CA VAL A 33 -1.16 -8.96 -8.28
C VAL A 33 -0.05 -9.87 -8.80
N ALA A 34 0.02 -10.10 -10.12
CA ALA A 34 1.06 -10.93 -10.71
C ALA A 34 2.48 -10.37 -10.48
N MET A 35 2.63 -9.04 -10.45
CA MET A 35 3.89 -8.37 -10.09
C MET A 35 4.26 -8.58 -8.62
N PHE A 36 3.35 -8.31 -7.69
CA PHE A 36 3.56 -8.45 -6.24
C PHE A 36 3.84 -9.89 -5.82
N ARG A 37 3.31 -10.89 -6.54
CA ARG A 37 3.62 -12.31 -6.30
C ARG A 37 5.07 -12.68 -6.58
N ARG A 38 5.75 -11.93 -7.44
CA ARG A 38 7.12 -12.22 -7.87
C ARG A 38 8.14 -11.44 -7.09
N GLU A 39 7.81 -10.21 -6.72
CA GLU A 39 8.76 -9.26 -6.19
C GLU A 39 8.27 -8.64 -4.88
N PRO A 40 8.71 -9.18 -3.72
CA PRO A 40 8.29 -8.72 -2.41
C PRO A 40 8.65 -7.26 -2.11
N GLN A 41 9.64 -6.65 -2.79
CA GLN A 41 10.00 -5.25 -2.53
C GLN A 41 8.85 -4.28 -2.84
N TYR A 42 7.88 -4.66 -3.69
CA TYR A 42 6.76 -3.79 -4.06
C TYR A 42 5.82 -3.48 -2.90
N TYR A 43 5.78 -4.35 -1.88
CA TYR A 43 5.07 -4.08 -0.64
C TYR A 43 5.69 -2.90 0.13
N GLU A 44 7.00 -2.73 0.07
CA GLU A 44 7.68 -1.59 0.73
C GLU A 44 7.33 -0.25 0.07
N TRP A 45 6.81 -0.26 -1.15
CA TRP A 45 6.40 0.94 -1.89
C TRP A 45 4.93 1.31 -1.68
N THR A 46 4.16 0.50 -0.94
CA THR A 46 2.72 0.73 -0.74
C THR A 46 2.43 2.13 -0.19
N GLY A 47 3.20 2.59 0.80
CA GLY A 47 3.04 3.95 1.33
C GLY A 47 3.26 5.06 0.31
N GLU A 48 4.20 4.89 -0.63
CA GLU A 48 4.43 5.85 -1.72
C GLU A 48 3.31 5.80 -2.76
N LEU A 49 2.85 4.61 -3.14
CA LEU A 49 1.73 4.43 -4.07
C LEU A 49 0.41 4.99 -3.51
N LEU A 50 0.20 4.88 -2.19
CA LEU A 50 -0.99 5.43 -1.53
C LEU A 50 -1.02 6.96 -1.51
N ARG A 51 0.14 7.61 -1.68
CA ARG A 51 0.25 9.08 -1.79
C ARG A 51 0.02 9.59 -3.22
N ASP A 52 -0.33 8.72 -4.17
CA ASP A 52 -0.70 9.16 -5.51
C ASP A 52 -1.96 10.04 -5.45
N GLU A 53 -1.91 11.18 -6.15
CA GLU A 53 -3.01 12.17 -6.16
C GLU A 53 -4.27 11.59 -6.79
N ARG A 54 -4.14 10.63 -7.72
CA ARG A 54 -5.25 9.99 -8.41
C ARG A 54 -6.01 9.07 -7.46
N PHE A 55 -7.28 9.41 -7.22
CA PHE A 55 -8.17 8.58 -6.42
C PHE A 55 -8.28 7.13 -6.91
N SER A 56 -8.32 6.93 -8.22
CA SER A 56 -8.34 5.62 -8.89
C SER A 56 -7.14 4.76 -8.54
N VAL A 57 -5.95 5.34 -8.40
CA VAL A 57 -4.75 4.59 -7.97
C VAL A 57 -4.91 4.10 -6.54
N ARG A 58 -5.34 4.98 -5.62
CA ARG A 58 -5.55 4.61 -4.22
C ARG A 58 -6.63 3.54 -4.06
N LEU A 59 -7.75 3.69 -4.75
CA LEU A 59 -8.81 2.69 -4.77
C LEU A 59 -8.30 1.35 -5.34
N GLY A 60 -7.56 1.39 -6.46
CA GLY A 60 -6.95 0.21 -7.05
C GLY A 60 -5.95 -0.47 -6.09
N LEU A 61 -5.26 0.31 -5.26
CA LEU A 61 -4.35 -0.21 -4.25
C LEU A 61 -5.09 -0.92 -3.12
N SER A 62 -6.26 -0.43 -2.69
CA SER A 62 -7.12 -1.15 -1.73
C SER A 62 -7.62 -2.48 -2.31
N VAL A 63 -8.13 -2.47 -3.54
CA VAL A 63 -8.59 -3.69 -4.24
C VAL A 63 -7.44 -4.68 -4.43
N LEU A 64 -6.24 -4.20 -4.75
CA LEU A 64 -5.04 -5.02 -4.82
C LEU A 64 -4.78 -5.75 -3.50
N PHE A 65 -4.87 -5.06 -2.37
CA PHE A 65 -4.62 -5.67 -1.06
C PHE A 65 -5.70 -6.68 -0.68
N GLU A 66 -6.97 -6.42 -1.00
CA GLU A 66 -8.06 -7.39 -0.82
C GLU A 66 -7.79 -8.69 -1.61
N GLU A 67 -7.35 -8.59 -2.87
CA GLU A 67 -6.98 -9.78 -3.65
C GLU A 67 -5.75 -10.51 -3.07
N LEU A 68 -4.76 -9.76 -2.55
CA LEU A 68 -3.53 -10.31 -2.00
C LEU A 68 -3.74 -11.04 -0.66
N VAL A 69 -4.79 -10.72 0.11
CA VAL A 69 -5.19 -11.45 1.32
C VAL A 69 -5.41 -12.94 1.01
N GLU A 70 -6.09 -13.25 -0.09
CA GLU A 70 -6.38 -14.64 -0.49
C GLU A 70 -5.16 -15.35 -1.12
N ILE A 71 -4.23 -14.59 -1.70
CA ILE A 71 -3.15 -15.13 -2.54
C ILE A 71 -1.84 -15.33 -1.77
N GLN A 72 -1.44 -14.34 -0.96
CA GLN A 72 -0.17 -14.36 -0.22
C GLN A 72 -0.26 -13.56 1.09
N PRO A 73 -1.12 -13.97 2.04
CA PRO A 73 -1.36 -13.25 3.28
C PRO A 73 -0.07 -13.04 4.10
N ASP A 74 0.86 -14.01 4.07
CA ASP A 74 2.14 -13.94 4.77
C ASP A 74 3.06 -12.79 4.31
N LYS A 75 2.79 -12.21 3.13
CA LYS A 75 3.59 -11.11 2.55
C LYS A 75 3.02 -9.73 2.87
N LEU A 76 1.74 -9.62 3.21
CA LEU A 76 1.09 -8.34 3.52
C LEU A 76 1.82 -7.52 4.60
N PRO A 77 2.37 -8.13 5.68
CA PRO A 77 3.07 -7.37 6.71
C PRO A 77 4.29 -6.57 6.22
N LEU A 78 4.85 -6.92 5.05
CA LEU A 78 5.95 -6.17 4.44
C LEU A 78 5.58 -4.73 4.09
N ALA A 79 4.28 -4.43 3.92
CA ALA A 79 3.82 -3.07 3.63
C ALA A 79 3.73 -2.17 4.87
N ILE A 80 3.69 -2.75 6.07
CA ILE A 80 3.45 -2.03 7.33
C ILE A 80 4.43 -0.87 7.54
N PRO A 81 5.76 -1.03 7.38
CA PRO A 81 6.69 0.08 7.59
C PRO A 81 6.36 1.31 6.74
N SER A 82 6.09 1.10 5.45
CA SER A 82 5.74 2.18 4.52
C SER A 82 4.40 2.84 4.85
N LEU A 83 3.39 2.06 5.23
CA LEU A 83 2.07 2.57 5.62
C LEU A 83 2.13 3.36 6.94
N VAL A 84 2.99 2.96 7.87
CA VAL A 84 3.21 3.69 9.13
C VAL A 84 3.80 5.07 8.89
N GLU A 85 4.62 5.26 7.85
CA GLU A 85 5.06 6.60 7.46
C GLU A 85 3.89 7.45 6.96
N VAL A 86 2.91 6.86 6.28
CA VAL A 86 1.70 7.54 5.82
C VAL A 86 0.78 7.97 6.96
N LEU A 87 0.73 7.22 8.07
CA LEU A 87 -0.01 7.61 9.27
C LEU A 87 0.46 8.94 9.88
N ASN A 88 1.66 9.43 9.57
CA ASN A 88 2.18 10.72 10.02
C ASN A 88 2.02 11.83 8.96
N SER A 89 1.22 11.60 7.92
CA SER A 89 0.94 12.61 6.89
C SER A 89 0.19 13.82 7.48
N GLU A 90 0.52 15.02 7.03
CA GLU A 90 -0.24 16.25 7.36
C GLU A 90 -1.68 16.16 6.84
N GLU A 91 -1.86 15.55 5.66
CA GLU A 91 -3.16 15.35 5.04
C GLU A 91 -3.91 14.20 5.68
N SER A 92 -5.07 14.50 6.28
CA SER A 92 -5.94 13.51 6.93
C SER A 92 -6.47 12.46 5.96
N LEU A 93 -6.63 12.82 4.68
CA LEU A 93 -7.00 11.88 3.62
C LEU A 93 -6.06 10.67 3.62
N PHE A 94 -4.75 10.91 3.47
CA PHE A 94 -3.77 9.83 3.40
C PHE A 94 -3.66 9.04 4.71
N ARG A 95 -3.83 9.69 5.87
CA ARG A 95 -3.89 8.98 7.14
C ARG A 95 -5.06 7.98 7.18
N GLY A 96 -6.26 8.40 6.75
CA GLY A 96 -7.44 7.53 6.67
C GLY A 96 -7.25 6.37 5.70
N GLU A 97 -6.69 6.63 4.51
CA GLU A 97 -6.38 5.59 3.52
C GLU A 97 -5.37 4.57 4.08
N ALA A 98 -4.35 5.02 4.81
CA ALA A 98 -3.39 4.14 5.45
C ALA A 98 -4.00 3.31 6.57
N VAL A 99 -4.93 3.87 7.36
CA VAL A 99 -5.71 3.11 8.34
C VAL A 99 -6.52 2.01 7.66
N SER A 100 -7.21 2.33 6.56
CA SER A 100 -7.98 1.35 5.79
C SER A 100 -7.10 0.19 5.28
N LEU A 101 -5.96 0.48 4.64
CA LEU A 101 -5.04 -0.57 4.18
C LEU A 101 -4.46 -1.40 5.32
N LEU A 102 -4.09 -0.78 6.45
CA LEU A 102 -3.62 -1.51 7.63
C LEU A 102 -4.72 -2.40 8.22
N GLY A 103 -5.99 -2.00 8.09
CA GLY A 103 -7.15 -2.82 8.40
C GLY A 103 -7.22 -4.07 7.52
N ILE A 104 -7.11 -3.92 6.20
CA ILE A 104 -7.07 -5.06 5.25
C ILE A 104 -5.91 -6.03 5.58
N ILE A 105 -4.76 -5.51 6.01
CA ILE A 105 -3.63 -6.35 6.43
C ILE A 105 -3.96 -7.15 7.71
N GLY A 106 -4.79 -6.63 8.61
CA GLY A 106 -5.41 -7.35 9.73
C GLY A 106 -4.48 -7.88 10.82
N THR A 107 -3.15 -7.85 10.62
CA THR A 107 -2.23 -8.40 11.62
C THR A 107 -2.24 -7.60 12.92
N GLY A 108 -1.95 -8.26 14.04
CA GLY A 108 -1.85 -7.57 15.34
C GLY A 108 -0.85 -6.40 15.34
N ALA A 109 0.21 -6.48 14.54
CA ALA A 109 1.13 -5.36 14.33
C ALA A 109 0.46 -4.18 13.61
N ALA A 110 -0.25 -4.44 12.50
CA ALA A 110 -0.99 -3.42 11.77
C ALA A 110 -2.07 -2.75 12.64
N LEU A 111 -2.89 -3.55 13.34
CA LEU A 111 -3.94 -3.04 14.22
C LEU A 111 -3.37 -2.27 15.43
N SER A 112 -2.18 -2.62 15.91
CA SER A 112 -1.49 -1.84 16.95
C SER A 112 -1.11 -0.43 16.48
N HIS A 113 -0.86 -0.23 15.19
CA HIS A 113 -0.65 1.10 14.61
C HIS A 113 -1.98 1.84 14.40
N VAL A 114 -3.02 1.16 13.91
CA VAL A 114 -4.37 1.73 13.77
C VAL A 114 -4.89 2.29 15.10
N ARG A 115 -4.75 1.53 16.20
CA ARG A 115 -5.18 1.98 17.54
C ARG A 115 -4.52 3.27 18.03
N LYS A 116 -3.35 3.65 17.49
CA LYS A 116 -2.68 4.91 17.86
C LYS A 116 -3.42 6.13 17.33
N LEU A 117 -4.27 5.98 16.33
CA LEU A 117 -5.04 7.06 15.69
C LEU A 117 -6.46 7.22 16.25
N LEU A 118 -6.82 6.52 17.34
CA LEU A 118 -8.13 6.67 18.02
C LEU A 118 -8.45 8.12 18.40
N ASN A 119 -7.42 8.93 18.67
CA ASN A 119 -7.54 10.34 19.02
C ASN A 119 -7.00 11.27 17.92
N ASP A 120 -6.97 10.84 16.66
CA ASP A 120 -6.54 11.68 15.54
C ASP A 120 -7.38 12.97 15.48
N ASP A 121 -6.76 14.09 15.10
CA ASP A 121 -7.43 15.39 15.03
C ASP A 121 -8.60 15.39 14.03
N SER A 122 -8.50 14.60 12.96
CA SER A 122 -9.55 14.48 11.94
C SER A 122 -10.67 13.53 12.39
N PRO A 123 -11.94 14.00 12.45
CA PRO A 123 -13.08 13.12 12.73
C PRO A 123 -13.20 11.95 11.75
N GLN A 124 -12.90 12.17 10.48
CA GLN A 124 -12.94 11.15 9.43
C GLN A 124 -11.92 10.04 9.67
N VAL A 125 -10.73 10.39 10.15
CA VAL A 125 -9.71 9.39 10.50
C VAL A 125 -10.14 8.58 11.72
N ARG A 126 -10.71 9.22 12.74
CA ARG A 126 -11.23 8.50 13.92
C ARG A 126 -12.35 7.53 13.56
N GLU A 127 -13.29 7.96 12.70
CA GLU A 127 -14.38 7.10 12.19
C GLU A 127 -13.82 5.88 11.44
N MET A 128 -12.79 6.08 10.61
CA MET A 128 -12.13 4.98 9.92
C MET A 128 -11.41 4.02 10.89
N VAL A 129 -10.79 4.54 11.95
CA VAL A 129 -10.17 3.71 13.00
C VAL A 129 -11.22 2.87 13.72
N GLU A 130 -12.37 3.46 14.07
CA GLU A 130 -13.48 2.75 14.71
C GLU A 130 -14.00 1.62 13.80
N LEU A 131 -14.27 1.92 12.53
CA LEU A 131 -14.71 0.94 11.53
C LEU A 131 -13.76 -0.27 11.46
N VAL A 132 -12.46 -0.02 11.26
CA VAL A 132 -11.46 -1.09 11.14
C VAL A 132 -11.36 -1.93 12.42
N LEU A 133 -11.50 -1.33 13.59
CA LEU A 133 -11.41 -2.08 14.85
C LEU A 133 -12.70 -2.85 15.19
N GLU A 134 -13.85 -2.43 14.67
CA GLU A 134 -15.12 -3.15 14.80
C GLU A 134 -15.14 -4.41 13.94
N GLU A 135 -14.60 -4.36 12.71
CA GLU A 135 -14.53 -5.54 11.81
C GLU A 135 -13.62 -6.66 12.35
N GLU A 136 -12.65 -6.31 13.19
CA GLU A 136 -11.66 -7.22 13.80
C GLU A 136 -12.04 -7.72 15.21
N SER A 137 -13.24 -7.39 15.69
CA SER A 137 -13.76 -7.75 17.03
C SER A 137 -14.57 -9.04 17.04
#